data_AF-A0A919XPU9-F1
#
_entry.id   AF-A0A919XPU9-F1
#
_cell.length_a   1.000
_cell.length_b   1.000
_cell.length_c   1.000
_cell.angle_alpha   90.00
_cell.angle_beta   90.00
_cell.angle_gamma   90.00
#
_symmetry.space_group_name_H-M   'P 1'
#
loop_
_entity.id
_entity.type
_entity.pdbx_description
1 polymer ?
#
loop_
_entity_poly.entity_id
_entity_poly.type
_entity_poly.pdbx_seq_one_letter_code
_entity_poly.pdbx_strand_id
1 'polypeptide(L)'
;MLNADQTVPAADGNAIAHVEACIVDEEGNVVPNGEFELSFDWEGAGAVIGVDNGDLRCHEPYKGRRRTSRGGKCLAIVQSKPESGEIRLKASAKGLADGAVSINVET
;
A
#
# COMPACT_ATOMS: atom_id res chain seq x y z
N MET A 1 3.52 8.55 -3.64
CA MET A 1 4.32 8.31 -2.41
C MET A 1 3.69 7.18 -1.60
N LEU A 2 4.49 6.30 -0.99
CA LEU A 2 4.02 5.26 -0.07
C LEU A 2 4.56 5.53 1.34
N ASN A 3 3.71 5.39 2.36
CA ASN A 3 4.08 5.58 3.76
C ASN A 3 3.53 4.45 4.62
N ALA A 4 4.41 3.73 5.33
CA ALA A 4 4.02 2.65 6.23
C ALA A 4 3.87 3.18 7.66
N ASP A 5 2.82 2.79 8.37
CA ASP A 5 2.60 3.13 9.78
C ASP A 5 3.64 2.48 10.72
N GLN A 6 4.16 1.32 10.33
CA GLN A 6 5.25 0.62 10.98
C GLN A 6 6.14 -0.08 9.95
N THR A 7 7.43 -0.13 10.23
CA THR A 7 8.43 -0.74 9.35
C THR A 7 9.08 -1.99 9.94
N VAL A 8 8.75 -2.36 11.18
CA VAL A 8 9.28 -3.55 11.87
C VAL A 8 8.19 -4.42 12.54
N PRO A 9 7.24 -4.99 11.78
CA PRO A 9 6.25 -5.91 12.31
C PRO A 9 6.86 -7.27 12.69
N ALA A 10 6.21 -8.00 13.59
CA ALA A 10 6.65 -9.33 14.02
C ALA A 10 6.51 -10.38 12.90
N ALA A 11 7.44 -11.34 12.84
CA ALA A 11 7.43 -12.48 11.93
C ALA A 11 6.49 -13.60 12.42
N ASP A 12 5.24 -13.28 12.75
CA ASP A 12 4.30 -14.21 13.39
C ASP A 12 3.17 -14.69 12.46
N GLY A 13 3.14 -14.22 11.22
CA GLY A 13 2.06 -14.54 10.27
C GLY A 13 0.78 -13.73 10.45
N ASN A 14 0.71 -12.85 11.45
CA ASN A 14 -0.47 -12.10 11.86
C ASN A 14 -0.24 -10.60 11.94
N ALA A 15 1.00 -10.15 12.10
CA ALA A 15 1.35 -8.75 12.18
C ALA A 15 0.97 -8.01 10.89
N ILE A 16 0.41 -6.81 11.07
CA ILE A 16 -0.12 -5.97 10.00
C ILE A 16 0.64 -4.66 9.97
N ALA A 17 1.05 -4.23 8.79
CA ALA A 17 1.46 -2.87 8.50
C ALA A 17 0.46 -2.23 7.52
N HIS A 18 0.06 -0.99 7.81
CA HIS A 18 -0.78 -0.19 6.92
C HIS A 18 0.10 0.71 6.08
N VAL A 19 -0.01 0.58 4.76
CA VAL A 19 0.71 1.44 3.81
C VAL A 19 -0.27 2.39 3.15
N GLU A 20 -0.18 3.67 3.52
CA GLU A 20 -0.91 4.74 2.85
C GLU A 20 -0.22 5.07 1.51
N ALA A 21 -1.00 5.02 0.44
CA ALA A 21 -0.58 5.46 -0.88
C ALA A 21 -1.19 6.84 -1.18
N CYS A 22 -0.32 7.83 -1.36
CA CYS A 22 -0.69 9.21 -1.61
C CYS A 22 -0.30 9.63 -3.04
N ILE A 23 -1.26 10.19 -3.76
CA ILE A 23 -1.04 10.92 -5.01
C ILE A 23 -0.50 12.30 -4.62
N VAL A 24 0.72 12.59 -5.05
CA VAL A 24 1.42 13.83 -4.71
C VAL A 24 1.89 14.56 -5.96
N ASP A 25 2.02 15.88 -5.87
CA ASP A 25 2.71 16.69 -6.87
C ASP A 25 4.23 16.57 -6.75
N GLU A 26 4.97 17.30 -7.58
CA GLU A 26 6.44 17.30 -7.60
C GLU A 26 7.07 17.83 -6.31
N GLU A 27 6.32 18.62 -5.52
CA GLU A 27 6.74 19.15 -4.23
C GLU A 27 6.38 18.22 -3.07
N GLY A 28 5.68 17.11 -3.35
CA GLY A 28 5.24 16.13 -2.35
C GLY A 28 3.91 16.47 -1.68
N ASN A 29 3.18 17.48 -2.14
CA ASN A 29 1.87 17.83 -1.59
C ASN A 29 0.81 16.85 -2.11
N VAL A 30 -0.06 16.35 -1.22
CA VAL A 30 -1.16 15.48 -1.62
C VAL A 30 -2.12 16.24 -2.54
N VAL A 31 -2.43 15.65 -3.70
CA VAL A 31 -3.38 16.19 -4.67
C VAL A 31 -4.78 15.67 -4.30
N PRO A 32 -5.67 16.49 -3.68
CA PRO A 32 -6.91 15.98 -3.09
C PRO A 32 -7.91 15.44 -4.13
N ASN A 33 -7.84 15.94 -5.37
CA ASN A 33 -8.67 15.48 -6.48
C ASN A 33 -7.97 14.41 -7.34
N GLY A 34 -6.84 13.87 -6.87
CA GLY A 34 -6.09 12.82 -7.55
C GLY A 34 -6.83 11.49 -7.46
N GLU A 35 -7.65 11.18 -8.46
CA GLU A 35 -8.32 9.89 -8.64
C GLU A 35 -7.58 9.10 -9.72
N PHE A 36 -6.75 8.15 -9.28
CA PHE A 36 -5.96 7.27 -10.14
C PHE A 36 -6.23 5.83 -9.74
N GLU A 37 -6.30 4.91 -10.70
CA GLU A 37 -6.26 3.48 -10.39
C GLU A 37 -4.82 3.09 -10.04
N LEU A 38 -4.56 2.75 -8.77
CA LEU A 38 -3.27 2.21 -8.36
C LEU A 38 -3.25 0.70 -8.52
N SER A 39 -2.14 0.17 -9.03
CA SER A 39 -1.79 -1.24 -9.02
C SER A 39 -0.70 -1.51 -7.99
N PHE A 40 -0.90 -2.51 -7.14
CA PHE A 40 0.00 -2.92 -6.07
C PHE A 40 0.65 -4.27 -6.40
N ASP A 41 1.97 -4.29 -6.34
CA ASP A 41 2.80 -5.48 -6.45
C ASP A 41 3.69 -5.62 -5.22
N TRP A 42 3.91 -6.85 -4.77
CA TRP A 42 4.73 -7.11 -3.60
C TRP A 42 5.55 -8.38 -3.75
N GLU A 43 6.68 -8.42 -3.04
CA GLU A 43 7.55 -9.57 -2.94
C GLU A 43 8.09 -9.73 -1.51
N GLY A 44 8.60 -10.92 -1.20
CA GLY A 44 9.30 -11.21 0.05
C GLY A 44 8.42 -11.75 1.19
N ALA A 45 8.73 -11.34 2.41
CA ALA A 45 8.30 -11.94 3.68
C ALA A 45 6.85 -11.58 4.10
N GLY A 46 5.97 -11.31 3.14
CA GLY A 46 4.61 -10.84 3.43
C GLY A 46 3.71 -10.82 2.20
N ALA A 47 2.50 -10.34 2.39
CA ALA A 47 1.53 -10.15 1.32
C ALA A 47 0.55 -9.01 1.60
N VAL A 48 0.07 -8.36 0.54
CA VAL A 48 -1.11 -7.50 0.66
C VAL A 48 -2.34 -8.38 0.80
N ILE A 49 -3.08 -8.19 1.89
CA ILE A 49 -4.30 -8.95 2.21
C ILE A 49 -5.58 -8.13 2.01
N GLY A 50 -5.43 -6.82 1.84
CA GLY A 50 -6.55 -5.91 1.61
C GLY A 50 -6.09 -4.58 1.02
N VAL A 51 -6.97 -3.97 0.23
CA VAL A 51 -6.83 -2.59 -0.26
C VAL A 51 -8.12 -1.83 0.02
N ASP A 52 -8.04 -0.53 0.27
CA ASP A 52 -9.20 0.32 0.56
C ASP A 52 -8.96 1.78 0.13
N ASN A 53 -10.03 2.55 -0.05
CA ASN A 53 -10.00 3.99 -0.29
C ASN A 53 -11.05 4.75 0.55
N GLY A 54 -11.88 4.04 1.33
CA GLY A 54 -12.93 4.63 2.16
C GLY A 54 -14.15 5.18 1.40
N ASP A 55 -14.24 4.99 0.08
CA ASP A 55 -15.43 5.39 -0.70
C ASP A 55 -16.51 4.31 -0.60
N LEU A 56 -17.60 4.62 0.10
CA LEU A 56 -18.77 3.73 0.27
C LEU A 56 -19.47 3.37 -1.05
N ARG A 57 -19.19 4.11 -2.14
CA ARG A 57 -19.74 3.86 -3.48
C ARG A 57 -18.80 3.03 -4.35
N CYS A 58 -17.59 2.74 -3.87
CA CYS A 58 -16.62 1.93 -4.60
C CYS A 58 -16.98 0.44 -4.48
N HIS A 59 -17.09 -0.22 -5.62
CA HIS A 59 -17.35 -1.66 -5.71
C HIS A 59 -16.12 -2.47 -6.13
N GLU A 60 -14.94 -1.84 -6.19
CA GLU A 60 -13.69 -2.57 -6.42
C GLU A 60 -13.44 -3.55 -5.25
N PRO A 61 -12.93 -4.76 -5.51
CA PRO A 61 -12.73 -5.75 -4.47
C PRO A 61 -11.75 -5.29 -3.37
N TYR A 62 -12.09 -5.53 -2.11
CA TYR A 62 -11.14 -5.35 -0.99
C TYR A 62 -9.95 -6.30 -1.07
N LYS A 63 -10.17 -7.52 -1.55
CA LYS A 63 -9.10 -8.48 -1.82
C LYS A 63 -8.70 -8.38 -3.28
N GLY A 64 -7.60 -7.71 -3.55
CA GLY A 64 -7.13 -7.49 -4.92
C GLY A 64 -5.79 -6.77 -4.96
N ARG A 65 -5.33 -6.53 -6.19
CA ARG A 65 -4.09 -5.81 -6.48
C ARG A 65 -4.32 -4.38 -6.96
N ARG A 66 -5.56 -3.90 -6.98
CA ARG A 66 -5.93 -2.60 -7.55
C ARG A 66 -6.94 -1.88 -6.67
N ARG A 67 -6.78 -0.57 -6.59
CA ARG A 67 -7.76 0.31 -5.93
C ARG A 67 -7.62 1.72 -6.50
N THR A 68 -8.75 2.32 -6.85
CA THR A 68 -8.79 3.72 -7.26
C THR A 68 -8.65 4.63 -6.04
N SER A 69 -7.77 5.63 -6.08
CA SER A 69 -7.63 6.60 -4.98
C SER A 69 -8.87 7.47 -4.83
N ARG A 70 -9.17 7.87 -3.59
CA ARG A 70 -10.22 8.82 -3.25
C ARG A 70 -9.62 9.90 -2.35
N GLY A 71 -9.85 11.18 -2.67
CA GLY A 71 -9.23 12.26 -1.90
C GLY A 71 -7.71 12.31 -2.06
N GLY A 72 -7.16 11.78 -3.17
CA GLY A 72 -5.72 11.63 -3.37
C GLY A 72 -5.08 10.45 -2.64
N LYS A 73 -5.87 9.57 -2.01
CA LYS A 73 -5.35 8.50 -1.14
C LYS A 73 -5.99 7.14 -1.36
N CYS A 74 -5.24 6.08 -1.06
CA CYS A 74 -5.77 4.74 -0.78
C CYS A 74 -4.83 4.01 0.19
N LEU A 75 -5.23 2.83 0.65
CA LEU A 75 -4.57 2.04 1.67
C LEU A 75 -4.28 0.64 1.13
N ALA A 76 -3.08 0.13 1.40
CA ALA A 76 -2.72 -1.27 1.29
C ALA A 76 -2.45 -1.85 2.68
N ILE A 77 -3.10 -2.97 2.99
CA ILE A 77 -2.95 -3.69 4.26
C ILE A 77 -2.00 -4.86 4.02
N VAL A 78 -0.81 -4.78 4.59
CA VAL A 78 0.27 -5.74 4.41
C VAL A 78 0.35 -6.64 5.65
N GLN A 79 0.32 -7.95 5.45
CA GLN A 79 0.48 -8.95 6.50
C GLN A 79 1.84 -9.64 6.38
N SER A 80 2.53 -9.80 7.51
CA SER A 80 3.76 -10.60 7.61
C SER A 80 3.49 -12.08 7.35
N LYS A 81 4.46 -12.81 6.81
CA LYS A 81 4.54 -14.27 6.92
C LYS A 81 5.22 -14.67 8.24
N PRO A 82 5.12 -15.93 8.69
CA PRO A 82 5.85 -16.42 9.86
C PRO A 82 7.35 -16.67 9.53
N GLU A 83 8.01 -15.68 8.93
CA GLU A 83 9.38 -15.72 8.46
C GLU A 83 9.93 -14.29 8.48
N SER A 84 11.12 -14.09 9.04
CA SER A 84 11.80 -12.79 9.01
C SER A 84 12.31 -12.47 7.60
N GLY A 85 12.34 -11.19 7.25
CA GLY A 85 12.83 -10.74 5.96
C GLY A 85 12.21 -9.45 5.51
N GLU A 86 12.54 -9.01 4.30
CA GLU A 86 12.01 -7.77 3.73
C GLU A 86 10.71 -8.04 2.97
N ILE A 87 9.73 -7.15 3.14
CA ILE A 87 8.59 -7.00 2.25
C ILE A 87 8.84 -5.75 1.41
N ARG A 88 8.86 -5.90 0.09
CA ARG A 88 8.90 -4.76 -0.83
C ARG A 88 7.52 -4.60 -1.44
N LEU A 89 6.90 -3.46 -1.19
CA LEU A 89 5.62 -3.07 -1.80
C LEU A 89 5.87 -1.97 -2.81
N LYS A 90 5.37 -2.17 -4.03
CA LYS A 90 5.37 -1.20 -5.12
C LYS A 90 3.94 -0.81 -5.46
N ALA A 91 3.72 0.47 -5.74
CA ALA A 91 2.48 0.99 -6.30
C ALA A 91 2.76 1.74 -7.60
N SER A 92 1.97 1.47 -8.63
CA SER A 92 2.06 2.13 -9.94
C SER A 92 0.71 2.68 -10.37
N ALA A 93 0.71 3.76 -11.14
CA ALA A 93 -0.49 4.35 -11.73
C ALA A 93 -0.14 5.00 -13.08
N LYS A 94 -1.07 4.97 -14.02
CA LYS A 94 -0.84 5.53 -15.36
C LYS A 94 -0.53 7.03 -15.27
N GLY A 95 0.61 7.44 -15.81
CA GLY A 95 1.01 8.84 -15.90
C GLY A 95 1.66 9.39 -14.62
N LEU A 96 1.93 8.54 -13.62
CA LEU A 96 2.65 8.91 -12.40
C LEU A 96 3.93 8.10 -12.27
N ALA A 97 4.91 8.64 -11.53
CA ALA A 97 6.06 7.87 -11.11
C ALA A 97 5.64 6.81 -10.08
N ASP A 98 6.31 5.66 -10.11
CA ASP A 98 6.04 4.57 -9.18
C ASP A 98 6.45 4.94 -7.74
N GLY A 99 5.68 4.46 -6.77
CA GLY A 99 6.03 4.50 -5.35
C GLY A 99 6.51 3.13 -4.87
N ALA A 100 7.45 3.11 -3.93
CA ALA A 100 7.91 1.88 -3.28
C ALA A 100 8.14 2.11 -1.78
N VAL A 101 7.95 1.07 -0.98
CA VAL A 101 8.30 1.03 0.45
C VAL A 101 8.80 -0.37 0.82
N SER A 102 9.81 -0.40 1.69
CA SER A 102 10.33 -1.63 2.31
C SER A 102 9.89 -1.71 3.77
N ILE A 103 9.47 -2.90 4.20
CA ILE A 103 9.09 -3.21 5.58
C ILE A 103 9.93 -4.42 6.00
N ASN A 104 10.68 -4.30 7.10
CA ASN A 104 11.55 -5.37 7.60
C ASN A 104 10.80 -6.17 8.67
N VAL A 105 10.50 -7.43 8.43
CA VAL A 105 9.84 -8.32 9.38
C VAL A 105 10.89 -9.02 10.24
N GLU A 106 10.75 -8.97 11.56
CA GLU A 106 11.72 -9.54 12.52
C GLU A 106 11.01 -10.43 13.55
N THR A 107 11.70 -11.42 14.11
CA THR A 107 11.19 -12.31 15.18
C THR A 107 11.13 -11.65 16.54
#